data_AF-A0A661VW62-F1
#
_entry.id   AF-A0A661VW62-F1
#
_cell.length_a   1.000
_cell.length_b   1.000
_cell.length_c   1.000
_cell.angle_alpha   90.00
_cell.angle_beta   90.00
_cell.angle_gamma   90.00
#
_symmetry.space_group_name_H-M   'P 1'
#
loop_
_entity.id
_entity.type
_entity.pdbx_description
1 polymer ?
#
loop_
_entity_poly.entity_id
_entity_poly.type
_entity_poly.pdbx_seq_one_letter_code
_entity_poly.pdbx_strand_id
1 'polypeptide(L)'
;RKVGQFGDAAAFAFYPNKQLTTGEGGMIVTDDDEIAALCRSMRNQGRSAMGAWLEHVRLGYNYRMDELSAALGVSQFQRLETFLEKRARVAQLYSERLQGLDWLRTQVIKPHVRMSWFVYVITLAEGLQRDPLMRALAERGIPTRGYFAPIHTQPYIRERFGDLRGTLPVTESVAQRTIALPFHNNLSAEQVEYVCDALIRTQMRLWDAD
;
A
#
# COMPACT_ATOMS: atom_id res chain seq x y z
N ARG A 1 6.22 -8.41 17.91
CA ARG A 1 5.03 -9.15 17.43
C ARG A 1 4.90 -8.94 15.92
N LYS A 2 4.39 -9.93 15.16
CA LYS A 2 4.18 -9.76 13.71
C LYS A 2 2.90 -8.95 13.46
N VAL A 3 2.82 -8.27 12.31
CA VAL A 3 1.56 -7.68 11.84
C VAL A 3 0.49 -8.77 11.73
N GLY A 4 -0.73 -8.44 12.13
CA GLY A 4 -1.85 -9.38 12.18
C GLY A 4 -2.15 -10.00 13.54
N GLN A 5 -1.38 -9.68 14.59
CA GLN A 5 -1.54 -10.22 15.95
C GLN A 5 -1.97 -9.17 16.99
N PHE A 6 -2.54 -8.04 16.54
CA PHE A 6 -2.82 -6.89 17.43
C PHE A 6 -4.30 -6.70 17.75
N GLY A 7 -5.20 -7.18 16.91
CA GLY A 7 -6.65 -7.14 17.12
C GLY A 7 -7.25 -8.54 16.93
N ASP A 8 -8.58 -8.62 16.93
CA ASP A 8 -9.30 -9.90 16.87
C ASP A 8 -9.01 -10.67 15.57
N ALA A 9 -8.85 -9.95 14.45
CA ALA A 9 -8.44 -10.50 13.17
C ALA A 9 -7.68 -9.47 12.32
N ALA A 10 -6.97 -9.94 11.31
CA ALA A 10 -6.35 -9.09 10.31
C ALA A 10 -6.46 -9.69 8.91
N ALA A 11 -6.55 -8.81 7.91
CA ALA A 11 -6.62 -9.19 6.51
C ALA A 11 -5.33 -8.81 5.75
N PHE A 12 -4.88 -9.70 4.89
CA PHE A 12 -3.79 -9.50 3.95
C PHE A 12 -4.31 -9.63 2.52
N ALA A 13 -3.75 -8.83 1.62
CA ALA A 13 -4.04 -8.89 0.19
C ALA A 13 -2.80 -9.37 -0.57
N PHE A 14 -3.02 -10.19 -1.60
CA PHE A 14 -1.99 -10.80 -2.44
C PHE A 14 -2.17 -10.48 -3.93
N TYR A 15 -2.58 -9.24 -4.21
CA TYR A 15 -2.63 -8.67 -5.56
C TYR A 15 -1.20 -8.51 -6.14
N PRO A 16 -0.99 -8.46 -7.48
CA PRO A 16 0.35 -8.53 -8.09
C PRO A 16 1.33 -7.43 -7.67
N ASN A 17 0.84 -6.28 -7.22
CA ASN A 17 1.71 -5.18 -6.77
C ASN A 17 2.16 -5.28 -5.30
N LYS A 18 1.66 -6.25 -4.53
CA LYS A 18 1.98 -6.44 -3.10
C LYS A 18 3.36 -7.06 -2.90
N GLN A 19 3.80 -7.17 -1.65
CA GLN A 19 5.08 -7.82 -1.30
C GLN A 19 5.11 -9.29 -1.69
N LEU A 20 3.97 -9.96 -1.55
CA LEU A 20 3.69 -11.31 -2.00
C LEU A 20 2.45 -11.28 -2.89
N THR A 21 2.41 -12.13 -3.90
CA THR A 21 1.27 -12.24 -4.80
C THR A 21 0.81 -13.68 -4.96
N THR A 22 -0.48 -13.86 -5.16
CA THR A 22 -1.10 -15.11 -5.61
C THR A 22 -1.78 -14.93 -6.98
N GLY A 23 -1.41 -13.88 -7.72
CA GLY A 23 -2.19 -13.39 -8.86
C GLY A 23 -3.35 -12.55 -8.34
N GLU A 24 -4.35 -13.21 -7.77
CA GLU A 24 -5.43 -12.60 -7.00
C GLU A 24 -5.58 -13.35 -5.67
N GLY A 25 -5.90 -12.65 -4.57
CA GLY A 25 -6.16 -13.33 -3.32
C GLY A 25 -5.97 -12.51 -2.05
N GLY A 26 -6.23 -13.17 -0.94
CA GLY A 26 -6.05 -12.62 0.39
C GLY A 26 -6.11 -13.68 1.47
N MET A 27 -5.84 -13.25 2.71
CA MET A 27 -5.82 -14.11 3.89
C MET A 27 -6.45 -13.35 5.06
N ILE A 28 -7.25 -14.04 5.86
CA ILE A 28 -7.63 -13.57 7.19
C ILE A 28 -6.84 -14.40 8.21
N VAL A 29 -6.22 -13.75 9.17
CA VAL A 29 -5.59 -14.38 10.34
C VAL A 29 -6.29 -13.93 11.61
N THR A 30 -6.41 -14.83 12.57
CA THR A 30 -7.05 -14.60 13.86
C THR A 30 -6.60 -15.70 14.82
N ASP A 31 -6.54 -15.39 16.11
CA ASP A 31 -6.37 -16.37 17.19
C ASP A 31 -7.72 -16.80 17.80
N ASP A 32 -8.83 -16.28 17.28
CA ASP A 32 -10.20 -16.58 17.71
C ASP A 32 -10.82 -17.68 16.83
N ASP A 33 -11.13 -18.82 17.45
CA ASP A 33 -11.69 -19.98 16.77
C ASP A 33 -13.10 -19.73 16.20
N GLU A 34 -13.91 -18.86 16.84
CA GLU A 34 -15.23 -18.50 16.37
C GLU A 34 -15.14 -17.64 15.10
N ILE A 35 -14.24 -16.65 15.08
CA ILE A 35 -13.97 -15.84 13.87
C ILE A 35 -13.45 -16.73 12.75
N ALA A 36 -12.53 -17.66 13.06
CA ALA A 36 -11.96 -18.56 12.06
C ALA A 36 -13.02 -19.51 11.48
N ALA A 37 -13.89 -20.07 12.31
CA ALA A 37 -15.01 -20.92 11.90
C ALA A 37 -16.01 -20.14 11.03
N LEU A 38 -16.35 -18.91 11.44
CA LEU A 38 -17.23 -18.02 10.69
C LEU A 38 -16.65 -17.72 9.30
N CYS A 39 -15.37 -17.32 9.23
CA CYS A 39 -14.70 -17.02 7.97
C CYS A 39 -14.66 -18.24 7.03
N ARG A 40 -14.37 -19.44 7.56
CA ARG A 40 -14.37 -20.69 6.79
C ARG A 40 -15.75 -21.04 6.24
N SER A 41 -16.80 -20.82 7.03
CA SER A 41 -18.19 -21.02 6.61
C SER A 41 -18.57 -20.00 5.53
N MET A 42 -18.40 -18.70 5.80
CA MET A 42 -18.79 -17.62 4.90
C MET A 42 -18.06 -17.66 3.56
N ARG A 43 -16.76 -17.95 3.51
CA ARG A 43 -16.03 -18.07 2.22
C ARG A 43 -16.52 -19.23 1.35
N ASN A 44 -17.20 -20.20 1.96
CA ASN A 44 -17.64 -21.47 1.38
C ASN A 44 -19.18 -21.56 1.35
N GLN A 45 -19.84 -20.50 0.88
CA GLN A 45 -21.29 -20.40 0.72
C GLN A 45 -22.09 -20.57 2.02
N GLY A 46 -21.49 -20.34 3.18
CA GLY A 46 -22.16 -20.47 4.48
C GLY A 46 -22.35 -21.92 4.93
N ARG A 47 -21.55 -22.85 4.39
CA ARG A 47 -21.60 -24.26 4.76
C ARG A 47 -21.19 -24.49 6.22
N SER A 48 -21.84 -25.44 6.88
CA SER A 48 -21.40 -25.94 8.18
C SER A 48 -20.09 -26.72 8.06
N ALA A 49 -19.25 -26.69 9.10
CA ALA A 49 -18.01 -27.47 9.14
C ALA A 49 -18.27 -28.97 9.36
N MET A 50 -19.34 -29.31 10.08
CA MET A 50 -19.70 -30.70 10.44
C MET A 50 -21.11 -31.10 9.97
N GLY A 51 -21.74 -30.27 9.14
CA GLY A 51 -23.09 -30.50 8.64
C GLY A 51 -23.17 -31.55 7.55
N ALA A 52 -24.41 -31.90 7.18
CA ALA A 52 -24.68 -32.80 6.07
C ALA A 52 -24.16 -32.23 4.73
N TRP A 53 -24.08 -33.09 3.70
CA TRP A 53 -23.65 -32.65 2.36
C TRP A 53 -24.54 -31.51 1.85
N LEU A 54 -23.93 -30.37 1.49
CA LEU A 54 -24.59 -29.14 1.06
C LEU A 54 -25.52 -28.49 2.10
N GLU A 55 -25.28 -28.71 3.39
CA GLU A 55 -25.98 -27.96 4.43
C GLU A 55 -25.41 -26.55 4.58
N HIS A 56 -26.26 -25.54 4.35
CA HIS A 56 -25.94 -24.12 4.47
C HIS A 56 -26.64 -23.54 5.71
N VAL A 57 -25.86 -23.17 6.73
CA VAL A 57 -26.38 -22.72 8.03
C VAL A 57 -26.46 -21.19 8.15
N ARG A 58 -25.96 -20.47 7.14
CA ARG A 58 -25.98 -19.00 7.06
C ARG A 58 -25.82 -18.55 5.61
N LEU A 59 -26.12 -17.28 5.34
CA LEU A 59 -25.72 -16.66 4.07
C LEU A 59 -24.19 -16.57 4.00
N GLY A 60 -23.61 -17.01 2.89
CA GLY A 60 -22.19 -16.88 2.61
C GLY A 60 -21.90 -16.51 1.16
N TYR A 61 -20.63 -16.56 0.82
CA TYR A 61 -20.05 -16.10 -0.45
C TYR A 61 -19.23 -17.21 -1.10
N ASN A 62 -18.80 -16.99 -2.34
CA ASN A 62 -17.83 -17.85 -3.01
C ASN A 62 -16.47 -17.16 -3.11
N TYR A 63 -15.75 -17.14 -1.99
CA TYR A 63 -14.45 -16.46 -1.83
C TYR A 63 -13.31 -17.44 -1.51
N ARG A 64 -13.46 -18.72 -1.88
CA ARG A 64 -12.36 -19.68 -1.76
C ARG A 64 -11.24 -19.29 -2.73
N MET A 65 -10.01 -19.40 -2.26
CA MET A 65 -8.82 -19.38 -3.10
C MET A 65 -8.69 -20.75 -3.78
N ASP A 66 -8.30 -20.77 -5.05
CA ASP A 66 -7.97 -22.01 -5.75
C ASP A 66 -6.55 -22.50 -5.41
N GLU A 67 -6.28 -23.78 -5.68
CA GLU A 67 -5.01 -24.42 -5.35
C GLU A 67 -3.82 -23.86 -6.14
N LEU A 68 -4.02 -23.33 -7.36
CA LEU A 68 -2.92 -22.75 -8.14
C LEU A 68 -2.47 -21.43 -7.53
N SER A 69 -3.42 -20.56 -7.16
CA SER A 69 -3.16 -19.33 -6.43
C SER A 69 -2.48 -19.61 -5.09
N ALA A 70 -2.95 -20.64 -4.36
CA ALA A 70 -2.35 -21.06 -3.09
C ALA A 70 -0.90 -21.57 -3.28
N ALA A 71 -0.64 -22.40 -4.30
CA ALA A 71 0.69 -22.92 -4.59
C ALA A 71 1.69 -21.80 -4.93
N LEU A 72 1.27 -20.80 -5.72
CA LEU A 72 2.06 -19.60 -5.97
C LEU A 72 2.37 -18.87 -4.66
N GLY A 73 1.36 -18.70 -3.79
CA GLY A 73 1.53 -18.06 -2.48
C GLY A 73 2.54 -18.76 -1.59
N VAL A 74 2.50 -20.10 -1.50
CA VAL A 74 3.47 -20.91 -0.75
C VAL A 74 4.89 -20.70 -1.27
N SER A 75 5.08 -20.76 -2.60
CA SER A 75 6.37 -20.51 -3.24
C SER A 75 6.90 -19.09 -2.97
N GLN A 76 6.03 -18.08 -3.03
CA GLN A 76 6.38 -16.69 -2.71
C GLN A 76 6.76 -16.53 -1.23
N PHE A 77 6.04 -17.18 -0.31
CA PHE A 77 6.26 -17.07 1.13
C PHE A 77 7.63 -17.59 1.56
N GLN A 78 8.14 -18.64 0.91
CA GLN A 78 9.51 -19.15 1.13
C GLN A 78 10.60 -18.10 0.85
N ARG A 79 10.28 -17.07 0.07
CA ARG A 79 11.21 -16.00 -0.34
C ARG A 79 10.87 -14.65 0.31
N LEU A 80 9.95 -14.63 1.27
CA LEU A 80 9.45 -13.41 1.90
C LEU A 80 10.59 -12.55 2.45
N GLU A 81 11.51 -13.14 3.23
CA GLU A 81 12.62 -12.39 3.83
C GLU A 81 13.48 -11.71 2.77
N THR A 82 13.83 -12.42 1.68
CA THR A 82 14.56 -11.85 0.54
C THR A 82 13.80 -10.69 -0.12
N PHE A 83 12.47 -10.78 -0.25
CA PHE A 83 11.67 -9.68 -0.81
C PHE A 83 11.64 -8.47 0.11
N LEU A 84 11.52 -8.68 1.42
CA LEU A 84 11.54 -7.61 2.41
C LEU A 84 12.90 -6.90 2.44
N GLU A 85 14.01 -7.65 2.38
CA GLU A 85 15.37 -7.10 2.32
C GLU A 85 15.59 -6.28 1.05
N LYS A 86 15.19 -6.79 -0.12
CA LYS A 86 15.30 -6.06 -1.38
C LYS A 86 14.53 -4.74 -1.36
N ARG A 87 13.29 -4.76 -0.83
CA ARG A 87 12.48 -3.55 -0.69
C ARG A 87 13.10 -2.57 0.32
N ALA A 88 13.60 -3.07 1.44
CA ALA A 88 14.29 -2.25 2.43
C ALA A 88 15.53 -1.57 1.85
N ARG A 89 16.34 -2.28 1.04
CA ARG A 89 17.48 -1.72 0.31
C ARG A 89 17.05 -0.56 -0.59
N VAL A 90 16.03 -0.74 -1.43
CA VAL A 90 15.55 0.32 -2.32
C VAL A 90 15.03 1.52 -1.54
N ALA A 91 14.28 1.28 -0.46
CA ALA A 91 13.77 2.36 0.39
C ALA A 91 14.89 3.13 1.10
N GLN A 92 15.95 2.43 1.50
CA GLN A 92 17.14 3.04 2.08
C GLN A 92 17.86 3.94 1.07
N LEU A 93 18.05 3.49 -0.17
CA LEU A 93 18.67 4.32 -1.24
C LEU A 93 17.89 5.62 -1.46
N TYR A 94 16.55 5.55 -1.52
CA TYR A 94 15.72 6.75 -1.59
C TYR A 94 15.86 7.63 -0.33
N SER A 95 15.87 7.02 0.86
CA SER A 95 15.93 7.75 2.12
C SER A 95 17.26 8.50 2.26
N GLU A 96 18.38 7.84 1.97
CA GLU A 96 19.72 8.44 2.01
C GLU A 96 19.85 9.64 1.07
N ARG A 97 19.20 9.58 -0.11
CA ARG A 97 19.30 10.67 -1.09
C ARG A 97 18.35 11.83 -0.83
N LEU A 98 17.20 11.57 -0.22
CA LEU A 98 16.11 12.54 -0.06
C LEU A 98 15.98 13.10 1.36
N GLN A 99 16.56 12.43 2.36
CA GLN A 99 16.56 12.92 3.74
C GLN A 99 17.36 14.22 3.85
N GLY A 100 16.81 15.19 4.57
CA GLY A 100 17.45 16.50 4.78
C GLY A 100 17.06 17.57 3.74
N LEU A 101 16.22 17.24 2.75
CA LEU A 101 15.62 18.25 1.89
C LEU A 101 14.45 18.95 2.62
N ASP A 102 14.56 20.26 2.86
CA ASP A 102 13.57 21.01 3.67
C ASP A 102 12.16 21.06 3.05
N TRP A 103 12.05 20.87 1.74
CA TRP A 103 10.80 20.95 0.99
C TRP A 103 10.03 19.62 0.93
N LEU A 104 10.59 18.52 1.44
CA LEU A 104 9.90 17.23 1.52
C LEU A 104 10.26 16.46 2.79
N ARG A 105 9.46 15.44 3.10
CA ARG A 105 9.71 14.52 4.19
C ARG A 105 9.62 13.07 3.70
N THR A 106 10.61 12.27 4.06
CA THR A 106 10.63 10.80 3.90
C THR A 106 9.87 10.11 5.05
N GLN A 107 9.61 8.81 4.95
CA GLN A 107 8.91 8.09 6.02
C GLN A 107 9.76 8.01 7.30
N VAL A 108 9.11 8.29 8.42
CA VAL A 108 9.69 8.04 9.75
C VAL A 108 9.33 6.62 10.18
N ILE A 109 10.35 5.79 10.42
CA ILE A 109 10.18 4.43 10.93
C ILE A 109 10.52 4.43 12.41
N LYS A 110 9.58 3.99 13.25
CA LYS A 110 9.83 3.87 14.70
C LYS A 110 10.82 2.73 14.98
N PRO A 111 11.66 2.82 16.03
CA PRO A 111 12.70 1.80 16.30
C PRO A 111 12.20 0.36 16.45
N HIS A 112 10.97 0.16 16.90
CA HIS A 112 10.36 -1.15 17.09
C HIS A 112 9.58 -1.67 15.86
N VAL A 113 9.62 -0.95 14.73
CA VAL A 113 8.87 -1.28 13.52
C VAL A 113 9.82 -1.78 12.43
N ARG A 114 9.62 -3.04 12.00
CA ARG A 114 10.16 -3.54 10.74
C ARG A 114 9.18 -3.20 9.62
N MET A 115 9.54 -2.26 8.75
CA MET A 115 8.70 -1.86 7.62
C MET A 115 8.76 -2.88 6.48
N SER A 116 7.61 -3.30 5.96
CA SER A 116 7.53 -4.24 4.82
C SER A 116 7.52 -3.55 3.45
N TRP A 117 7.49 -2.21 3.43
CA TRP A 117 7.62 -1.35 2.25
C TRP A 117 6.73 -1.76 1.08
N PHE A 118 5.45 -1.36 1.09
CA PHE A 118 4.58 -1.58 -0.07
C PHE A 118 4.89 -0.57 -1.18
N VAL A 119 5.02 0.69 -0.79
CA VAL A 119 5.25 1.85 -1.67
C VAL A 119 6.20 2.80 -0.94
N TYR A 120 7.01 3.56 -1.70
CA TYR A 120 7.81 4.64 -1.16
C TYR A 120 7.15 6.00 -1.48
N VAL A 121 6.57 6.60 -0.45
CA VAL A 121 5.81 7.86 -0.49
C VAL A 121 6.57 9.02 0.17
N ILE A 122 6.87 10.08 -0.58
CA ILE A 122 7.34 11.34 0.02
C ILE A 122 6.15 12.23 0.34
N THR A 123 6.30 13.13 1.32
CA THR A 123 5.32 14.17 1.63
C THR A 123 5.94 15.54 1.42
N LEU A 124 5.41 16.36 0.53
CA LEU A 124 5.89 17.73 0.34
C LEU A 124 5.61 18.59 1.58
N ALA A 125 6.43 19.63 1.80
CA ALA A 125 6.19 20.64 2.83
C ALA A 125 4.84 21.36 2.61
N GLU A 126 4.36 22.03 3.65
CA GLU A 126 3.10 22.78 3.58
C GLU A 126 3.18 23.91 2.54
N GLY A 127 2.06 24.19 1.87
CA GLY A 127 1.98 25.17 0.79
C GLY A 127 2.41 24.66 -0.59
N LEU A 128 3.17 23.55 -0.66
CA LEU A 128 3.65 23.02 -1.93
C LEU A 128 2.62 22.16 -2.66
N GLN A 129 2.50 22.36 -3.97
CA GLN A 129 1.59 21.62 -4.84
C GLN A 129 2.30 20.44 -5.52
N ARG A 130 1.79 19.22 -5.30
CA ARG A 130 2.42 18.00 -5.85
C ARG A 130 2.15 17.77 -7.34
N ASP A 131 1.00 18.21 -7.85
CA ASP A 131 0.56 17.86 -9.20
C ASP A 131 1.45 18.44 -10.32
N PRO A 132 1.91 19.70 -10.26
CA PRO A 132 2.87 20.23 -11.24
C PRO A 132 4.19 19.43 -11.26
N LEU A 133 4.70 19.07 -10.09
CA LEU A 133 5.92 18.27 -9.94
C LEU A 133 5.74 16.88 -10.55
N MET A 134 4.61 16.21 -10.25
CA MET A 134 4.28 14.91 -10.82
C MET A 134 4.14 14.94 -12.35
N ARG A 135 3.52 16.00 -12.92
CA ARG A 135 3.43 16.18 -14.38
C ARG A 135 4.81 16.33 -15.02
N ALA A 136 5.66 17.17 -14.46
CA ALA A 136 7.02 17.38 -14.97
C ALA A 136 7.96 16.17 -14.78
N LEU A 137 7.68 15.28 -13.82
CA LEU A 137 8.34 13.97 -13.71
C LEU A 137 7.85 12.98 -14.78
N ALA A 138 6.54 13.01 -15.10
CA ALA A 138 5.97 12.17 -16.14
C ALA A 138 6.54 12.49 -17.54
N GLU A 139 6.79 13.78 -17.84
CA GLU A 139 7.48 14.23 -19.05
C GLU A 139 8.89 13.63 -19.21
N ARG A 140 9.50 13.18 -18.10
CA ARG A 140 10.80 12.52 -18.05
C ARG A 140 10.71 11.00 -17.97
N GLY A 141 9.52 10.43 -18.18
CA GLY A 141 9.29 8.99 -18.10
C GLY A 141 9.29 8.42 -16.68
N ILE A 142 9.14 9.25 -15.64
CA ILE A 142 9.08 8.81 -14.24
C ILE A 142 7.62 8.76 -13.79
N PRO A 143 7.00 7.57 -13.69
CA PRO A 143 5.62 7.46 -13.27
C PRO A 143 5.49 7.69 -11.76
N THR A 144 4.67 8.66 -11.37
CA THR A 144 4.33 8.95 -9.96
C THR A 144 2.82 8.90 -9.76
N ARG A 145 2.38 8.77 -8.50
CA ARG A 145 0.96 8.76 -8.12
C ARG A 145 0.73 9.51 -6.81
N GLY A 146 -0.46 10.09 -6.66
CA GLY A 146 -0.95 10.54 -5.36
C GLY A 146 -1.28 9.39 -4.43
N TYR A 147 -1.10 9.56 -3.13
CA TYR A 147 -1.24 8.44 -2.19
C TYR A 147 -1.80 8.85 -0.82
N PHE A 148 -3.11 8.75 -0.54
CA PHE A 148 -4.22 8.43 -1.44
C PHE A 148 -5.26 9.55 -1.40
N ALA A 149 -6.13 9.59 -2.40
CA ALA A 149 -7.27 10.50 -2.37
C ALA A 149 -8.18 10.17 -1.17
N PRO A 150 -8.60 11.16 -0.35
CA PRO A 150 -9.41 10.90 0.83
C PRO A 150 -10.76 10.27 0.48
N ILE A 151 -11.20 9.29 1.27
CA ILE A 151 -12.45 8.55 1.01
C ILE A 151 -13.65 9.50 0.98
N HIS A 152 -13.73 10.45 1.92
CA HIS A 152 -14.83 11.41 2.03
C HIS A 152 -14.93 12.39 0.85
N THR A 153 -13.91 12.45 -0.01
CA THR A 153 -13.93 13.29 -1.24
C THR A 153 -14.26 12.50 -2.51
N GLN A 154 -14.37 11.17 -2.42
CA GLN A 154 -14.64 10.32 -3.59
C GLN A 154 -16.04 10.61 -4.16
N PRO A 155 -16.22 10.55 -5.49
CA PRO A 155 -17.49 10.88 -6.13
C PRO A 155 -18.70 10.13 -5.55
N TYR A 156 -18.57 8.81 -5.38
CA TYR A 156 -19.64 7.97 -4.83
C TYR A 156 -19.99 8.32 -3.38
N ILE A 157 -18.98 8.60 -2.55
CA ILE A 157 -19.20 8.99 -1.15
C ILE A 157 -19.88 10.35 -1.09
N ARG A 158 -19.46 11.29 -1.93
CA ARG A 158 -20.09 12.61 -2.03
C ARG A 158 -21.55 12.52 -2.49
N GLU A 159 -21.84 11.67 -3.47
CA GLU A 159 -23.21 11.44 -3.95
C GLU A 159 -24.11 10.89 -2.84
N ARG A 160 -23.59 9.97 -2.02
CA ARG A 160 -24.39 9.29 -0.98
C ARG A 160 -24.50 10.05 0.34
N PHE A 161 -23.50 10.88 0.67
CA PHE A 161 -23.36 11.48 2.00
C PHE A 161 -23.17 13.01 1.98
N GLY A 162 -23.18 13.65 0.80
CA GLY A 162 -22.98 15.09 0.64
C GLY A 162 -21.50 15.49 0.50
N ASP A 163 -21.23 16.79 0.29
CA ASP A 163 -19.85 17.29 0.25
C ASP A 163 -19.29 17.39 1.67
N LEU A 164 -18.32 16.54 1.96
CA LEU A 164 -17.66 16.44 3.26
C LEU A 164 -16.27 17.10 3.27
N ARG A 165 -15.89 17.83 2.22
CA ARG A 165 -14.61 18.57 2.20
C ARG A 165 -14.51 19.53 3.38
N GLY A 166 -13.30 19.67 3.91
CA GLY A 166 -13.01 20.49 5.10
C GLY A 166 -13.33 19.79 6.43
N THR A 167 -14.04 18.65 6.43
CA THR A 167 -14.34 17.92 7.68
C THR A 167 -13.13 17.18 8.24
N LEU A 168 -12.18 16.81 7.38
CA LEU A 168 -10.94 16.11 7.75
C LEU A 168 -9.72 16.85 7.19
N PRO A 169 -9.41 18.05 7.72
CA PRO A 169 -8.41 18.96 7.12
C PRO A 169 -6.99 18.36 7.10
N VAL A 170 -6.62 17.58 8.11
CA VAL A 170 -5.31 16.89 8.14
C VAL A 170 -5.22 15.84 7.04
N THR A 171 -6.27 15.04 6.84
CA THR A 171 -6.33 14.01 5.80
C THR A 171 -6.22 14.65 4.41
N GLU A 172 -6.96 15.74 4.18
CA GLU A 172 -6.94 16.48 2.92
C GLU A 172 -5.56 17.10 2.65
N SER A 173 -4.97 17.77 3.65
CA SER A 173 -3.62 18.34 3.56
C SER A 173 -2.56 17.28 3.23
N VAL A 174 -2.61 16.12 3.88
CA VAL A 174 -1.67 15.02 3.60
C VAL A 174 -1.84 14.49 2.18
N ALA A 175 -3.09 14.21 1.77
CA ALA A 175 -3.37 13.66 0.44
C ALA A 175 -2.96 14.60 -0.71
N GLN A 176 -3.05 15.91 -0.51
CA GLN A 176 -2.60 16.91 -1.47
C GLN A 176 -1.09 17.05 -1.57
N ARG A 177 -0.32 16.42 -0.68
CA ARG A 177 1.15 16.56 -0.62
C ARG A 177 1.91 15.25 -0.76
N THR A 178 1.23 14.11 -0.73
CA THR A 178 1.89 12.80 -0.86
C THR A 178 2.13 12.37 -2.29
N ILE A 179 3.37 11.98 -2.60
CA ILE A 179 3.76 11.44 -3.91
C ILE A 179 4.36 10.05 -3.69
N ALA A 180 3.74 9.03 -4.27
CA ALA A 180 4.34 7.70 -4.43
C ALA A 180 5.34 7.73 -5.59
N LEU A 181 6.60 7.41 -5.28
CA LEU A 181 7.68 7.23 -6.24
C LEU A 181 7.69 5.80 -6.80
N PRO A 182 8.31 5.56 -7.98
CA PRO A 182 8.53 4.21 -8.48
C PRO A 182 9.20 3.32 -7.44
N PHE A 183 8.58 2.16 -7.15
CA PHE A 183 9.04 1.29 -6.08
C PHE A 183 8.75 -0.19 -6.35
N HIS A 184 9.79 -1.00 -6.52
CA HIS A 184 9.71 -2.46 -6.61
C HIS A 184 11.05 -3.12 -6.24
N ASN A 185 11.04 -4.44 -6.05
CA ASN A 185 12.17 -5.24 -5.52
C ASN A 185 13.48 -5.18 -6.34
N ASN A 186 13.42 -4.72 -7.58
CA ASN A 186 14.51 -4.82 -8.55
C ASN A 186 14.94 -3.45 -9.10
N LEU A 187 14.58 -2.35 -8.43
CA LEU A 187 15.12 -1.04 -8.79
C LEU A 187 16.62 -1.02 -8.50
N SER A 188 17.41 -0.65 -9.49
CA SER A 188 18.85 -0.48 -9.36
C SER A 188 19.18 0.84 -8.63
N ALA A 189 20.43 0.98 -8.17
CA ALA A 189 20.87 2.21 -7.52
C ALA A 189 20.82 3.39 -8.51
N GLU A 190 21.21 3.16 -9.76
CA GLU A 190 21.21 4.13 -10.84
C GLU A 190 19.79 4.58 -11.20
N GLN A 191 18.81 3.66 -11.17
CA GLN A 191 17.40 4.01 -11.38
C GLN A 191 16.85 4.88 -10.24
N VAL A 192 17.20 4.54 -8.99
CA VAL A 192 16.81 5.35 -7.83
C VAL A 192 17.45 6.74 -7.89
N GLU A 193 18.74 6.81 -8.23
CA GLU A 193 19.48 8.05 -8.41
C GLU A 193 18.86 8.92 -9.51
N TYR A 194 18.55 8.33 -10.67
CA TYR A 194 17.86 9.03 -11.75
C TYR A 194 16.53 9.64 -11.29
N VAL A 195 15.72 8.90 -10.52
CA VAL A 195 14.45 9.40 -9.98
C VAL A 195 14.68 10.55 -9.00
N CYS A 196 15.62 10.40 -8.07
CA CYS A 196 15.95 11.43 -7.09
C CYS A 196 16.49 12.72 -7.73
N ASP A 197 17.41 12.60 -8.66
CA ASP A 197 17.99 13.74 -9.36
C ASP A 197 16.97 14.44 -10.25
N ALA A 198 16.11 13.69 -10.94
CA ALA A 198 15.01 14.27 -11.70
C ALA A 198 14.02 15.00 -10.78
N LEU A 199 13.70 14.43 -9.62
CA LEU A 199 12.84 15.05 -8.60
C LEU A 199 13.42 16.38 -8.13
N ILE A 200 14.70 16.41 -7.72
CA ILE A 200 15.39 17.61 -7.22
C ILE A 200 15.50 18.67 -8.32
N ARG A 201 15.97 18.31 -9.52
CA ARG A 201 16.09 19.28 -10.64
C ARG A 201 14.73 19.85 -11.07
N THR A 202 13.68 19.03 -11.04
CA THR A 202 12.33 19.48 -11.39
C THR A 202 11.80 20.44 -10.35
N GLN A 203 12.04 20.16 -9.07
CA GLN A 203 11.68 21.04 -7.99
C GLN A 203 12.35 22.41 -8.14
N MET A 204 13.69 22.44 -8.30
CA MET A 204 14.43 23.70 -8.48
C MET A 204 13.86 24.52 -9.64
N ARG A 205 13.63 23.89 -10.79
CA ARG A 205 13.03 24.57 -11.95
C ARG A 205 11.62 25.12 -11.67
N LEU A 206 10.82 24.48 -10.83
CA LEU A 206 9.43 24.89 -10.59
C LEU A 206 9.29 25.97 -9.51
N TRP A 207 10.22 26.03 -8.55
CA TRP A 207 10.10 26.91 -7.38
C TRP A 207 11.22 27.95 -7.27
N ASP A 208 12.32 27.81 -8.03
CA ASP A 208 13.39 28.81 -8.14
C ASP A 208 13.31 29.61 -9.46
N ALA A 209 12.24 29.44 -10.24
CA ALA A 209 12.00 30.17 -11.49
C ALA A 209 11.20 31.48 -11.31
N ASP A 210 11.05 31.93 -10.06
CA ASP A 210 10.58 33.26 -9.66
C ASP A 210 11.75 34.07 -9.07
#